data_AF-A0A3M2T757-F1
#
_entry.id   AF-A0A3M2T757-F1
#
_cell.length_a   1.000
_cell.length_b   1.000
_cell.length_c   1.000
_cell.angle_alpha   90.00
_cell.angle_beta   90.00
_cell.angle_gamma   90.00
#
_symmetry.space_group_name_H-M   'P 1'
#
loop_
_entity.id
_entity.type
_entity.pdbx_description
1 polymer ?
#
loop_
_entity_poly.entity_id
_entity_poly.type
_entity_poly.pdbx_seq_one_letter_code
_entity_poly.pdbx_strand_id
1 'polypeptide(L)'
;MSAGPNGARRIASLLRPSINDSRVCRSCQETLVRRNYATGTASAESESATEPSDSPSTSTAPSTNPRHIIQAGVLLSRPPQITRDLTPFEKSFFFYQKRLNERLTLPFMKYFYFNQKTPAADDWRRQIRERQAPARDVGSYGAYSKDAWNDELLVGAKESEPEDMVESIVKDAETTANATSQDSTKQEEIPRPAPRVTEADKAGDQKSLNRSLQRSLYLLVQTNEGKWKLPSSAVQEGENLRGAAERTLEQTAGVNMNTWMVGYHPVGHHIYTFREPRVDQVAGTAILGEKTFFMKGRIMAGQADLLKNEQNLKDFKWVSKEELAQHVLPGYFSNIKNMLSDR
;
A
#
# COMPACT_ATOMS: atom_id res chain seq x y z
N MET A 1 47.22 19.51 -38.62
CA MET A 1 47.25 18.14 -39.18
C MET A 1 46.45 17.22 -38.29
N SER A 2 45.71 16.30 -38.93
CA SER A 2 45.10 15.07 -38.42
C SER A 2 43.94 15.17 -37.42
N ALA A 3 42.74 14.93 -37.97
CA ALA A 3 41.51 14.57 -37.30
C ALA A 3 41.32 13.03 -37.32
N GLY A 4 40.62 12.51 -36.31
CA GLY A 4 39.95 11.19 -36.32
C GLY A 4 39.91 10.50 -34.94
N PRO A 5 38.94 9.60 -34.65
CA PRO A 5 37.60 9.48 -35.23
C PRO A 5 36.51 9.14 -34.16
N ASN A 6 35.51 10.00 -33.96
CA ASN A 6 34.29 9.69 -33.19
C ASN A 6 33.15 9.11 -34.08
N GLY A 7 33.50 8.40 -35.16
CA GLY A 7 32.56 7.93 -36.18
C GLY A 7 31.74 6.70 -35.83
N ALA A 8 32.13 5.89 -34.84
CA ALA A 8 31.53 4.57 -34.64
C ALA A 8 30.22 4.55 -33.83
N ARG A 9 29.91 5.59 -33.04
CA ARG A 9 28.66 5.62 -32.23
C ARG A 9 27.46 6.26 -32.93
N ARG A 10 27.66 6.99 -34.04
CA ARG A 10 26.56 7.64 -34.79
C ARG A 10 25.87 6.72 -35.79
N ILE A 11 26.49 5.61 -36.21
CA ILE A 11 25.92 4.72 -37.22
C ILE A 11 25.00 3.65 -36.59
N ALA A 12 25.17 3.33 -35.30
CA ALA A 12 24.35 2.33 -34.61
C ALA A 12 22.91 2.80 -34.26
N SER A 13 22.58 4.09 -34.40
CA SER A 13 21.23 4.63 -34.15
C SER A 13 20.35 4.72 -35.39
N LEU A 14 20.90 4.51 -36.60
CA LEU A 14 20.16 4.61 -37.87
C LEU A 14 19.62 3.27 -38.38
N LEU A 15 20.00 2.14 -37.76
CA LEU A 15 19.67 0.79 -38.24
C LEU A 15 18.90 -0.07 -37.22
N ARG A 16 18.23 0.54 -36.23
CA ARG A 16 17.28 -0.19 -35.37
C ARG A 16 15.84 0.09 -35.81
N PRO A 17 15.09 -0.91 -36.31
CA PRO A 17 13.65 -0.77 -36.40
C PRO A 17 13.09 -0.73 -34.98
N SER A 18 12.45 0.38 -34.60
CA SER A 18 11.73 0.49 -33.34
C SER A 18 10.50 -0.40 -33.39
N ILE A 19 10.56 -1.56 -32.76
CA ILE A 19 9.37 -2.30 -32.33
C ILE A 19 8.73 -1.43 -31.25
N ASN A 20 7.79 -0.59 -31.65
CA ASN A 20 6.79 -0.01 -30.77
C ASN A 20 5.52 0.21 -31.59
N ASP A 21 4.53 -0.64 -31.33
CA ASP A 21 3.14 -0.44 -31.73
C ASP A 21 2.68 0.95 -31.30
N SER A 22 2.56 1.86 -32.26
CA SER A 22 1.98 3.18 -32.04
C SER A 22 0.74 3.31 -32.91
N ARG A 23 -0.43 3.22 -32.27
CA ARG A 23 -1.73 3.64 -32.82
C ARG A 23 -1.81 5.16 -32.91
N VAL A 24 -0.86 5.79 -33.60
CA VAL A 24 -0.76 7.26 -33.72
C VAL A 24 -0.53 7.60 -35.18
N CYS A 25 -1.32 8.54 -35.71
CA CYS A 25 -1.27 8.92 -37.12
C CYS A 25 0.00 9.71 -37.45
N ARG A 26 0.43 9.58 -38.72
CA ARG A 26 1.69 10.12 -39.25
C ARG A 26 1.87 11.62 -39.03
N SER A 27 0.79 12.41 -39.02
CA SER A 27 0.84 13.86 -38.79
C SER A 27 1.20 14.24 -37.35
N CYS A 28 0.84 13.43 -36.35
CA CYS A 28 1.18 13.68 -34.95
C CYS A 28 2.64 13.35 -34.63
N GLN A 29 3.28 12.53 -35.45
CA GLN A 29 4.69 12.17 -35.30
C GLN A 29 5.61 13.31 -35.77
N GLU A 30 5.20 14.05 -36.80
CA GLU A 30 5.97 15.18 -37.35
C GLU A 30 5.99 16.41 -36.43
N THR A 31 4.96 16.60 -35.58
CA THR A 31 4.90 17.73 -34.64
C THR A 31 5.73 17.51 -33.37
N LEU A 32 5.93 16.27 -32.94
CA LEU A 32 6.67 15.95 -31.71
C LEU A 32 8.20 16.06 -31.86
N VAL A 33 8.73 15.96 -33.08
CA VAL A 33 10.19 16.00 -33.34
C VAL A 33 10.76 17.43 -33.32
N ARG A 34 9.92 18.47 -33.33
CA ARG A 34 10.36 19.89 -33.39
C ARG A 34 10.41 20.62 -32.03
N ARG A 35 10.95 20.00 -30.98
CA ARG A 35 11.41 20.75 -29.80
C ARG A 35 12.90 20.50 -29.56
N ASN A 36 13.71 21.33 -30.21
CA ASN A 36 15.13 21.49 -29.88
C ASN A 36 15.24 22.22 -28.53
N TYR A 37 16.05 21.65 -27.64
CA TYR A 37 16.40 22.18 -26.33
C TYR A 37 17.06 23.57 -26.46
N ALA A 38 16.48 24.59 -25.82
CA ALA A 38 17.14 25.88 -25.62
C ALA A 38 17.99 25.83 -24.35
N THR A 39 19.31 25.88 -24.52
CA THR A 39 20.26 26.15 -23.44
C THR A 39 20.61 27.64 -23.49
N GLY A 40 20.12 28.40 -22.52
CA GLY A 40 20.43 29.82 -22.34
C GLY A 40 21.22 30.01 -21.07
N THR A 41 22.55 29.98 -21.17
CA THR A 41 23.49 30.44 -20.16
C THR A 41 23.82 31.91 -20.45
N ALA A 42 23.51 32.82 -19.53
CA ALA A 42 24.05 34.17 -19.54
C ALA A 42 24.65 34.46 -18.16
N SER A 43 25.97 34.72 -18.18
CA SER A 43 26.81 35.04 -17.03
C SER A 43 26.47 36.39 -16.41
N ALA A 44 26.78 36.51 -15.12
CA ALA A 44 26.79 37.74 -14.35
C ALA A 44 28.03 38.59 -14.66
N GLU A 45 27.85 39.91 -14.69
CA GLU A 45 28.90 40.91 -14.47
C GLU A 45 28.29 42.14 -13.77
N SER A 46 29.14 42.79 -12.97
CA SER A 46 28.80 43.68 -11.86
C SER A 46 28.83 45.17 -12.23
N GLU A 47 28.27 45.97 -11.31
CA GLU A 47 28.57 47.39 -10.98
C GLU A 47 27.63 48.53 -11.42
N SER A 48 27.17 49.21 -10.36
CA SER A 48 27.06 50.67 -10.16
C SER A 48 25.74 51.42 -10.40
N ALA A 49 25.26 51.91 -9.25
CA ALA A 49 24.29 52.95 -8.92
C ALA A 49 23.86 53.96 -10.01
N THR A 50 22.55 54.11 -10.16
CA THR A 50 21.89 55.41 -10.38
C THR A 50 20.44 55.33 -9.86
N GLU A 51 20.00 56.35 -9.12
CA GLU A 51 18.63 56.54 -8.60
C GLU A 51 17.56 56.53 -9.71
N PRO A 52 16.29 56.26 -9.37
CA PRO A 52 15.24 57.10 -9.94
C PRO A 52 14.13 57.50 -8.95
N SER A 53 13.94 58.81 -8.87
CA SER A 53 12.68 59.56 -8.98
C SER A 53 11.37 58.92 -8.50
N ASP A 54 10.75 59.65 -7.56
CA ASP A 54 9.33 59.66 -7.23
C ASP A 54 8.39 59.48 -8.43
N SER A 55 7.46 58.55 -8.28
CA SER A 55 6.20 58.47 -9.03
C SER A 55 5.18 57.68 -8.21
N PRO A 56 4.07 58.28 -7.74
CA PRO A 56 3.02 57.53 -7.08
C PRO A 56 2.13 56.89 -8.15
N SER A 57 2.39 55.62 -8.47
CA SER A 57 1.44 54.84 -9.26
C SER A 57 0.30 54.38 -8.37
N THR A 58 -0.79 55.14 -8.42
CA THR A 58 -2.12 54.78 -7.94
C THR A 58 -2.66 53.56 -8.70
N SER A 59 -3.49 52.77 -7.99
CA SER A 59 -4.43 51.74 -8.47
C SER A 59 -3.96 50.27 -8.49
N THR A 60 -3.86 49.66 -7.32
CA THR A 60 -4.27 48.25 -7.17
C THR A 60 -5.78 48.17 -7.32
N ALA A 61 -6.27 47.97 -8.54
CA ALA A 61 -7.62 47.44 -8.72
C ALA A 61 -7.68 46.04 -8.08
N PRO A 62 -8.60 45.76 -7.14
CA PRO A 62 -8.74 44.40 -6.64
C PRO A 62 -9.30 43.55 -7.78
N SER A 63 -8.47 42.70 -8.38
CA SER A 63 -9.00 41.59 -9.18
C SER A 63 -9.80 40.73 -8.21
N THR A 64 -11.12 40.88 -8.21
CA THR A 64 -12.04 40.07 -7.41
C THR A 64 -12.16 38.68 -8.03
N ASN A 65 -11.01 38.00 -8.13
CA ASN A 65 -10.98 36.60 -8.48
C ASN A 65 -11.73 35.86 -7.37
N PRO A 66 -12.75 35.08 -7.73
CA PRO A 66 -13.54 34.39 -6.72
C PRO A 66 -12.67 33.47 -5.88
N ARG A 67 -12.81 33.59 -4.56
CA ARG A 67 -11.94 32.91 -3.59
C ARG A 67 -12.44 31.48 -3.38
N HIS A 68 -11.51 30.55 -3.22
CA HIS A 68 -11.79 29.20 -2.73
C HIS A 68 -11.19 29.04 -1.34
N ILE A 69 -11.89 28.33 -0.46
CA ILE A 69 -11.33 27.94 0.84
C ILE A 69 -10.40 26.75 0.59
N ILE A 70 -9.13 26.91 0.94
CA ILE A 70 -8.16 25.81 0.89
C ILE A 70 -8.34 24.98 2.16
N GLN A 71 -8.53 23.68 1.98
CA GLN A 71 -8.65 22.72 3.07
C GLN A 71 -7.52 21.69 3.03
N ALA A 72 -7.00 21.35 4.20
CA ALA A 72 -6.12 20.21 4.41
C ALA A 72 -6.97 19.00 4.77
N GLY A 73 -7.08 18.07 3.83
CA GLY A 73 -7.67 16.76 4.05
C GLY A 73 -6.63 15.74 4.48
N VAL A 74 -7.04 14.72 5.22
CA VAL A 74 -6.16 13.65 5.67
C VAL A 74 -6.68 12.30 5.22
N LEU A 75 -5.87 11.62 4.42
CA LEU A 75 -6.05 10.21 4.11
C LEU A 75 -5.25 9.38 5.11
N LEU A 76 -5.83 9.14 6.28
CA LEU A 76 -5.22 8.28 7.29
C LEU A 76 -5.50 6.82 6.95
N SER A 77 -4.43 6.03 6.82
CA SER A 77 -4.50 4.63 6.40
C SER A 77 -3.83 3.70 7.40
N ARG A 78 -4.48 2.58 7.72
CA ARG A 78 -3.89 1.44 8.44
C ARG A 78 -3.45 0.41 7.38
N PRO A 79 -2.14 0.15 7.19
CA PRO A 79 -1.68 -0.79 6.17
C PRO A 79 -2.08 -2.25 6.51
N PRO A 80 -2.08 -3.18 5.53
CA PRO A 80 -2.30 -4.59 5.79
C PRO A 80 -1.28 -5.12 6.80
N GLN A 81 -1.76 -5.84 7.80
CA GLN A 81 -0.93 -6.44 8.85
C GLN A 81 -0.54 -7.88 8.50
N ILE A 82 -1.33 -8.55 7.67
CA ILE A 82 -1.07 -9.91 7.21
C ILE A 82 -1.06 -9.95 5.68
N THR A 83 -0.41 -10.97 5.13
CA THR A 83 -0.40 -11.25 3.70
C THR A 83 -1.81 -11.49 3.19
N ARG A 84 -2.05 -11.29 1.89
CA ARG A 84 -3.32 -11.64 1.24
C ARG A 84 -3.53 -13.15 1.16
N ASP A 85 -4.77 -13.54 0.93
CA ASP A 85 -5.06 -14.91 0.52
C ASP A 85 -4.56 -15.20 -0.90
N LEU A 86 -4.10 -16.42 -1.08
CA LEU A 86 -3.64 -16.93 -2.37
C LEU A 86 -4.84 -17.34 -3.22
N THR A 87 -4.78 -17.05 -4.51
CA THR A 87 -5.78 -17.56 -5.45
C THR A 87 -5.62 -19.08 -5.62
N PRO A 88 -6.68 -19.81 -6.02
CA PRO A 88 -6.58 -21.26 -6.25
C PRO A 88 -5.46 -21.65 -7.24
N PHE A 89 -5.23 -20.82 -8.25
CA PHE A 89 -4.14 -21.02 -9.20
C PHE A 89 -2.77 -20.81 -8.54
N GLU A 90 -2.59 -19.79 -7.71
CA GLU A 90 -1.32 -19.57 -7.02
C GLU A 90 -1.00 -20.69 -6.03
N LYS A 91 -1.99 -21.20 -5.30
CA LYS A 91 -1.83 -22.35 -4.39
C LYS A 91 -1.29 -23.57 -5.13
N SER A 92 -1.96 -23.96 -6.21
CA SER A 92 -1.56 -25.11 -7.04
C SER A 92 -0.21 -24.88 -7.72
N PHE A 93 0.04 -23.69 -8.25
CA PHE A 93 1.32 -23.34 -8.86
C PHE A 93 2.48 -23.42 -7.87
N PHE A 94 2.35 -22.86 -6.67
CA PHE A 94 3.42 -22.93 -5.66
C PHE A 94 3.67 -24.36 -5.22
N PHE A 95 2.63 -25.15 -5.01
CA PHE A 95 2.81 -26.55 -4.66
C PHE A 95 3.52 -27.34 -5.77
N TYR A 96 3.11 -27.14 -7.03
CA TYR A 96 3.78 -27.73 -8.19
C TYR A 96 5.28 -27.37 -8.22
N GLN A 97 5.60 -26.08 -8.03
CA GLN A 97 6.99 -25.62 -7.98
C GLN A 97 7.78 -26.24 -6.81
N LYS A 98 7.15 -26.49 -5.66
CA LYS A 98 7.83 -27.16 -4.53
C LYS A 98 8.21 -28.60 -4.86
N ARG A 99 7.33 -29.38 -5.49
CA ARG A 99 7.66 -30.76 -5.91
C ARG A 99 8.70 -30.80 -7.03
N LEU A 100 8.62 -29.87 -7.99
CA LEU A 100 9.65 -29.71 -9.01
C LEU A 100 10.99 -29.36 -8.37
N ASN A 101 11.00 -28.47 -7.38
CA ASN A 101 12.19 -28.10 -6.62
C ASN A 101 12.80 -29.33 -5.93
N GLU A 102 11.99 -30.19 -5.30
CA GLU A 102 12.46 -31.44 -4.66
C GLU A 102 13.18 -32.40 -5.63
N ARG A 103 12.87 -32.33 -6.94
CA ARG A 103 13.58 -33.12 -7.98
C ARG A 103 14.91 -32.53 -8.39
N LEU A 104 15.01 -31.20 -8.40
CA LEU A 104 16.17 -30.48 -8.94
C LEU A 104 17.19 -30.11 -7.87
N THR A 105 16.76 -29.98 -6.61
CA THR A 105 17.65 -29.64 -5.51
C THR A 105 18.56 -30.80 -5.15
N LEU A 106 19.71 -30.45 -4.58
CA LEU A 106 20.57 -31.44 -3.95
C LEU A 106 19.81 -32.11 -2.80
N PRO A 107 20.00 -33.43 -2.60
CA PRO A 107 19.31 -34.15 -1.54
C PRO A 107 19.66 -33.56 -0.17
N PHE A 108 18.72 -33.67 0.78
CA PHE A 108 18.93 -33.15 2.13
C PHE A 108 20.09 -33.87 2.85
N MET A 109 21.11 -33.10 3.24
CA MET A 109 22.30 -33.63 3.92
C MET A 109 22.06 -33.88 5.41
N LYS A 110 21.43 -35.01 5.74
CA LYS A 110 21.06 -35.36 7.13
C LYS A 110 22.21 -35.21 8.14
N TYR A 111 23.41 -35.68 7.80
CA TYR A 111 24.55 -35.73 8.73
C TYR A 111 25.06 -34.33 9.13
N PHE A 112 24.73 -33.30 8.35
CA PHE A 112 25.08 -31.92 8.67
C PHE A 112 24.23 -31.37 9.83
N TYR A 113 22.97 -31.80 9.93
CA TYR A 113 22.02 -31.32 10.93
C TYR A 113 21.85 -32.28 12.11
N PHE A 114 21.97 -33.59 11.88
CA PHE A 114 21.72 -34.62 12.88
C PHE A 114 22.94 -35.53 13.05
N ASN A 115 23.53 -35.46 14.25
CA ASN A 115 24.62 -36.36 14.64
C ASN A 115 24.14 -37.81 14.65
N GLN A 116 25.01 -38.72 14.22
CA GLN A 116 24.71 -40.15 14.21
C GLN A 116 24.41 -40.65 15.63
N LYS A 117 23.50 -41.64 15.74
CA LYS A 117 23.12 -42.29 17.00
C LYS A 117 22.52 -41.36 18.07
N THR A 118 21.90 -40.25 17.65
CA THR A 118 21.08 -39.40 18.53
C THR A 118 19.60 -39.74 18.39
N PRO A 119 18.78 -39.59 19.45
CA PRO A 119 17.33 -39.79 19.38
C PRO A 119 16.69 -38.95 18.25
N ALA A 120 17.14 -37.72 18.06
CA ALA A 120 16.69 -36.85 16.96
C ALA A 120 17.00 -37.46 15.57
N ALA A 121 18.17 -38.09 15.39
CA ALA A 121 18.53 -38.74 14.13
C ALA A 121 17.77 -40.07 13.88
N ASP A 122 17.28 -40.72 14.94
CA ASP A 122 16.38 -41.88 14.86
C ASP A 122 14.95 -41.44 14.55
N ASP A 123 14.45 -40.40 15.21
CA ASP A 123 13.12 -39.84 14.96
C ASP A 123 12.99 -39.30 13.52
N TRP A 124 13.98 -38.52 13.06
CA TRP A 124 14.04 -38.09 11.66
C TRP A 124 13.99 -39.26 10.67
N ARG A 125 14.66 -40.38 11.00
CA ARG A 125 14.66 -41.61 10.17
C ARG A 125 13.29 -42.28 10.13
N ARG A 126 12.54 -42.21 11.23
CA ARG A 126 11.17 -42.71 11.32
C ARG A 126 10.25 -41.84 10.46
N GLN A 127 10.28 -40.53 10.67
CA GLN A 127 9.44 -39.56 9.95
C GLN A 127 9.69 -39.57 8.43
N ILE A 128 10.94 -39.61 7.99
CA ILE A 128 11.25 -39.60 6.56
C ILE A 128 10.78 -40.87 5.84
N ARG A 129 10.67 -42.00 6.56
CA ARG A 129 10.13 -43.24 6.01
C ARG A 129 8.63 -43.12 5.73
N GLU A 130 7.92 -42.37 6.56
CA GLU A 130 6.48 -42.10 6.42
C GLU A 130 6.24 -41.02 5.36
N ARG A 131 7.00 -39.92 5.40
CA ARG A 131 6.83 -38.77 4.49
C ARG A 131 7.40 -38.97 3.09
N GLN A 132 8.40 -39.83 2.92
CA GLN A 132 9.19 -40.04 1.69
C GLN A 132 10.02 -38.83 1.21
N ALA A 133 9.66 -37.60 1.59
CA ALA A 133 10.43 -36.37 1.38
C ALA A 133 10.98 -35.79 2.71
N PRO A 134 12.13 -35.09 2.65
CA PRO A 134 12.60 -34.23 3.75
C PRO A 134 11.64 -33.07 4.04
N ALA A 135 11.02 -32.49 3.00
CA ALA A 135 10.04 -31.42 3.12
C ALA A 135 8.75 -31.90 3.83
N ARG A 136 8.07 -30.99 4.52
CA ARG A 136 6.87 -31.28 5.35
C ARG A 136 5.56 -30.93 4.65
N ASP A 137 5.64 -30.13 3.61
CA ASP A 137 4.53 -29.41 2.95
C ASP A 137 4.31 -29.83 1.49
N VAL A 138 4.92 -30.94 1.06
CA VAL A 138 4.83 -31.47 -0.33
C VAL A 138 4.01 -32.77 -0.44
N GLY A 139 3.41 -33.19 0.68
CA GLY A 139 2.72 -34.47 0.81
C GLY A 139 3.67 -35.66 0.73
N SER A 140 3.13 -36.86 0.44
CA SER A 140 3.94 -38.06 0.22
C SER A 140 4.48 -38.06 -1.21
N TYR A 141 5.76 -37.70 -1.38
CA TYR A 141 6.40 -37.65 -2.68
C TYR A 141 7.89 -38.02 -2.57
N GLY A 142 8.34 -39.01 -3.33
CA GLY A 142 9.74 -39.42 -3.39
C GLY A 142 10.38 -39.05 -4.74
N ALA A 143 11.20 -38.00 -4.77
CA ALA A 143 11.84 -37.52 -6.01
C ALA A 143 12.77 -38.54 -6.70
N TYR A 144 13.31 -39.51 -5.95
CA TYR A 144 14.19 -40.57 -6.43
C TYR A 144 13.50 -41.95 -6.49
N SER A 145 12.18 -42.00 -6.27
CA SER A 145 11.41 -43.23 -6.33
C SER A 145 11.08 -43.63 -7.77
N LYS A 146 10.61 -44.86 -7.99
CA LYS A 146 10.10 -45.30 -9.30
C LYS A 146 8.90 -44.47 -9.76
N ASP A 147 8.16 -43.91 -8.80
CA ASP A 147 6.95 -43.12 -9.02
C ASP A 147 7.23 -41.60 -9.01
N ALA A 148 8.50 -41.19 -9.17
CA ALA A 148 8.90 -39.78 -9.23
C ALA A 148 8.29 -39.00 -10.41
N TRP A 149 7.73 -39.69 -11.41
CA TRP A 149 6.99 -39.09 -12.51
C TRP A 149 5.61 -38.58 -12.08
N ASN A 150 5.07 -39.04 -10.94
CA ASN A 150 3.76 -38.68 -10.42
C ASN A 150 3.87 -37.52 -9.42
N ASP A 151 4.41 -36.40 -9.88
CA ASP A 151 4.63 -35.18 -9.09
C ASP A 151 3.46 -34.20 -9.13
N GLU A 152 2.57 -34.30 -10.11
CA GLU A 152 1.36 -33.46 -10.20
C GLU A 152 0.27 -33.91 -9.22
N LEU A 153 -0.61 -32.98 -8.79
CA LEU A 153 -1.81 -33.33 -8.02
C LEU A 153 -3.03 -33.39 -8.91
N LEU A 154 -3.96 -34.22 -8.49
CA LEU A 154 -5.31 -34.24 -9.04
C LEU A 154 -6.09 -32.99 -8.61
N VAL A 155 -7.06 -32.60 -9.43
CA VAL A 155 -7.95 -31.48 -9.12
C VAL A 155 -8.73 -31.77 -7.84
N GLY A 156 -8.74 -30.83 -6.90
CA GLY A 156 -9.43 -30.97 -5.60
C GLY A 156 -8.58 -31.62 -4.51
N ALA A 157 -7.29 -31.88 -4.77
CA ALA A 157 -6.33 -32.31 -3.76
C ALA A 157 -6.16 -31.25 -2.65
N LYS A 158 -6.17 -31.71 -1.39
CA LYS A 158 -6.12 -30.86 -0.20
C LYS A 158 -4.71 -30.39 0.13
N GLU A 159 -3.71 -31.13 -0.34
CA GLU A 159 -2.29 -30.91 -0.04
C GLU A 159 -1.78 -29.55 -0.54
N SER A 160 -2.43 -28.97 -1.55
CA SER A 160 -2.11 -27.64 -2.06
C SER A 160 -2.66 -26.50 -1.17
N GLU A 161 -3.59 -26.79 -0.27
CA GLU A 161 -4.21 -25.79 0.58
C GLU A 161 -3.28 -25.37 1.73
N PRO A 162 -3.15 -24.06 2.02
CA PRO A 162 -2.30 -23.59 3.12
C PRO A 162 -2.64 -24.15 4.49
N GLU A 163 -3.92 -24.47 4.73
CA GLU A 163 -4.39 -25.03 5.99
C GLU A 163 -3.82 -26.43 6.23
N ASP A 164 -3.85 -27.30 5.21
CA ASP A 164 -3.30 -28.65 5.27
C ASP A 164 -1.77 -28.64 5.43
N MET A 165 -1.08 -27.72 4.73
CA MET A 165 0.36 -27.52 4.90
C MET A 165 0.74 -27.09 6.33
N VAL A 166 -0.05 -26.21 6.95
CA VAL A 166 0.20 -25.81 8.34
C VAL A 166 -0.06 -26.99 9.28
N GLU A 167 -1.14 -27.73 9.07
CA GLU A 167 -1.48 -28.91 9.87
C GLU A 167 -0.40 -29.99 9.78
N SER A 168 0.14 -30.27 8.58
CA SER A 168 1.21 -31.26 8.40
C SER A 168 2.50 -30.86 9.13
N ILE A 169 2.86 -29.56 9.11
CA ILE A 169 4.03 -29.03 9.80
C ILE A 169 3.85 -29.10 11.32
N VAL A 170 2.67 -28.73 11.82
CA VAL A 170 2.35 -28.78 13.26
C VAL A 170 2.38 -30.23 13.75
N LYS A 171 1.75 -31.16 13.02
CA LYS A 171 1.73 -32.58 13.37
C LYS A 171 3.12 -33.21 13.39
N ASP A 172 3.99 -32.88 12.42
CA ASP A 172 5.37 -33.37 12.41
C ASP A 172 6.14 -32.86 13.63
N ALA A 173 5.94 -31.59 13.99
CA ALA A 173 6.58 -30.99 15.16
C ALA A 173 6.05 -31.57 16.48
N GLU A 174 4.74 -31.82 16.61
CA GLU A 174 4.13 -32.51 17.77
C GLU A 174 4.67 -33.94 17.91
N THR A 175 4.83 -34.64 16.77
CA THR A 175 5.41 -35.99 16.75
C THR A 175 6.85 -35.98 17.27
N THR A 176 7.66 -35.00 16.85
CA THR A 176 9.04 -34.85 17.36
C THR A 176 9.10 -34.46 18.84
N ALA A 177 8.23 -33.55 19.28
CA ALA A 177 8.16 -33.13 20.68
C ALA A 177 7.82 -34.31 21.59
N ASN A 178 6.78 -35.07 21.23
CA ASN A 178 6.32 -36.24 21.97
C ASN A 178 7.31 -37.43 21.90
N ALA A 179 8.07 -37.57 20.81
CA ALA A 179 9.11 -38.60 20.73
C ALA A 179 10.34 -38.28 21.61
N THR A 180 10.54 -37.01 21.96
CA THR A 180 11.68 -36.54 22.75
C THR A 180 11.34 -36.37 24.24
N SER A 181 10.05 -36.24 24.59
CA SER A 181 9.60 -36.11 25.97
C SER A 181 9.83 -37.43 26.74
N GLN A 182 10.36 -37.30 27.97
CA GLN A 182 10.55 -38.44 28.88
C GLN A 182 9.23 -38.88 29.54
N ASP A 183 8.26 -37.97 29.61
CA ASP A 183 6.95 -38.18 30.21
C ASP A 183 5.91 -38.48 29.13
N SER A 184 5.67 -39.76 28.87
CA SER A 184 4.70 -40.21 27.86
C SER A 184 3.24 -39.97 28.25
N THR A 185 2.96 -39.44 29.45
CA THR A 185 1.59 -39.17 29.90
C THR A 185 1.07 -37.79 29.49
N LYS A 186 1.95 -36.88 29.07
CA LYS A 186 1.57 -35.53 28.62
C LYS A 186 1.96 -35.36 27.15
N GLN A 187 0.96 -35.20 26.30
CA GLN A 187 1.18 -34.78 24.92
C GLN A 187 1.47 -33.29 24.89
N GLU A 188 2.62 -32.94 24.32
CA GLU A 188 2.99 -31.54 24.09
C GLU A 188 2.26 -31.04 22.85
N GLU A 189 1.26 -30.19 23.06
CA GLU A 189 0.51 -29.53 21.99
C GLU A 189 1.25 -28.27 21.54
N ILE A 190 1.57 -28.19 20.27
CA ILE A 190 2.26 -27.02 19.71
C ILE A 190 1.21 -25.92 19.45
N PRO A 191 1.46 -24.68 19.90
CA PRO A 191 0.51 -23.59 19.71
C PRO A 191 0.28 -23.33 18.22
N ARG A 192 -0.98 -23.44 17.79
CA ARG A 192 -1.39 -23.17 16.41
C ARG A 192 -1.35 -21.67 16.12
N PRO A 193 -1.07 -21.26 14.87
CA PRO A 193 -1.17 -19.85 14.48
C PRO A 193 -2.56 -19.28 14.75
N ALA A 194 -2.62 -18.02 15.18
CA ALA A 194 -3.88 -17.32 15.38
C ALA A 194 -4.71 -17.24 14.08
N PRO A 195 -6.05 -17.27 14.16
CA PRO A 195 -6.90 -17.20 12.99
C PRO A 195 -6.74 -15.86 12.27
N ARG A 196 -6.79 -15.90 10.93
CA ARG A 196 -6.68 -14.71 10.08
C ARG A 196 -7.92 -13.81 10.19
N VAL A 197 -9.07 -14.39 10.51
CA VAL A 197 -10.35 -13.70 10.74
C VAL A 197 -10.50 -13.43 12.23
N THR A 198 -10.61 -12.15 12.59
CA THR A 198 -10.69 -11.73 13.99
C THR A 198 -12.13 -11.71 14.50
N GLU A 199 -12.30 -11.50 15.82
CA GLU A 199 -13.62 -11.30 16.43
C GLU A 199 -14.32 -10.05 15.89
N ALA A 200 -13.56 -8.99 15.60
CA ALA A 200 -14.08 -7.76 15.00
C ALA A 200 -14.60 -7.97 13.58
N ASP A 201 -13.98 -8.88 12.81
CA ASP A 201 -14.50 -9.29 11.49
C ASP A 201 -15.82 -10.06 11.62
N LYS A 202 -15.92 -10.97 12.59
CA LYS A 202 -17.16 -11.72 12.85
C LYS A 202 -18.30 -10.82 13.35
N ALA A 203 -17.98 -9.84 14.19
CA ALA A 203 -18.93 -8.87 14.71
C ALA A 203 -19.28 -7.75 13.71
N GLY A 204 -18.49 -7.56 12.65
CA GLY A 204 -18.65 -6.46 11.70
C GLY A 204 -18.38 -5.08 12.33
N ASP A 205 -17.52 -5.01 13.35
CA ASP A 205 -17.25 -3.75 14.06
C ASP A 205 -16.37 -2.83 13.20
N GLN A 206 -17.01 -1.83 12.58
CA GLN A 206 -16.34 -0.85 11.72
C GLN A 206 -15.49 0.18 12.48
N LYS A 207 -15.50 0.19 13.82
CA LYS A 207 -14.66 1.08 14.63
C LYS A 207 -13.33 0.45 15.03
N SER A 208 -13.24 -0.88 15.02
CA SER A 208 -12.01 -1.59 15.36
C SER A 208 -10.99 -1.57 14.22
N LEU A 209 -9.72 -1.35 14.57
CA LEU A 209 -8.58 -1.49 13.66
C LEU A 209 -8.18 -2.95 13.41
N ASN A 210 -8.59 -3.85 14.32
CA ASN A 210 -8.28 -5.28 14.28
C ASN A 210 -9.21 -6.06 13.33
N ARG A 211 -10.09 -5.40 12.57
CA ARG A 211 -10.87 -6.01 11.50
C ARG A 211 -10.07 -5.99 10.19
N SER A 212 -10.27 -6.96 9.30
CA SER A 212 -9.79 -6.96 7.92
C SER A 212 -8.29 -6.71 7.82
N LEU A 213 -7.51 -7.53 8.52
CA LEU A 213 -6.05 -7.40 8.64
C LEU A 213 -5.32 -7.49 7.29
N GLN A 214 -5.93 -8.14 6.29
CA GLN A 214 -5.38 -8.29 4.94
C GLN A 214 -5.52 -7.04 4.06
N ARG A 215 -6.36 -6.08 4.47
CA ARG A 215 -6.72 -4.90 3.69
C ARG A 215 -6.32 -3.62 4.42
N SER A 216 -6.17 -2.55 3.64
CA SER A 216 -5.92 -1.20 4.08
C SER A 216 -7.23 -0.60 4.51
N LEU A 217 -7.27 -0.11 5.75
CA LEU A 217 -8.41 0.62 6.27
C LEU A 217 -8.14 2.12 6.22
N TYR A 218 -9.18 2.88 5.91
CA TYR A 218 -9.17 4.33 5.84
C TYR A 218 -10.12 4.91 6.88
N LEU A 219 -9.67 5.97 7.54
CA LEU A 219 -10.49 6.69 8.51
C LEU A 219 -11.52 7.57 7.77
N LEU A 220 -12.80 7.31 8.00
CA LEU A 220 -13.90 8.20 7.64
C LEU A 220 -14.50 8.84 8.89
N VAL A 221 -14.92 10.08 8.72
CA VAL A 221 -15.65 10.83 9.74
C VAL A 221 -17.01 11.29 9.21
N GLN A 222 -17.99 11.30 10.09
CA GLN A 222 -19.35 11.74 9.79
C GLN A 222 -19.55 13.20 10.24
N THR A 223 -19.95 14.05 9.30
CA THR A 223 -20.33 15.43 9.62
C THR A 223 -21.70 15.48 10.29
N ASN A 224 -22.04 16.63 10.88
CA ASN A 224 -23.38 16.86 11.44
C ASN A 224 -24.51 16.68 10.42
N GLU A 225 -24.23 16.97 9.15
CA GLU A 225 -25.16 16.75 8.02
C GLU A 225 -25.36 15.26 7.69
N GLY A 226 -24.69 14.35 8.41
CA GLY A 226 -24.76 12.90 8.20
C GLY A 226 -23.92 12.38 7.04
N LYS A 227 -23.13 13.25 6.38
CA LYS A 227 -22.28 12.90 5.24
C LYS A 227 -20.95 12.33 5.71
N TRP A 228 -20.52 11.24 5.07
CA TRP A 228 -19.21 10.64 5.30
C TRP A 228 -18.16 11.28 4.39
N LYS A 229 -17.07 11.72 4.99
CA LYS A 229 -15.89 12.23 4.28
C LYS A 229 -14.61 11.89 5.02
N LEU A 230 -13.47 12.10 4.36
CA LEU A 230 -12.19 12.06 5.05
C LEU A 230 -12.06 13.29 5.97
N PRO A 231 -11.32 13.18 7.09
CA PRO A 231 -11.04 14.32 7.96
C PRO A 231 -10.46 15.49 7.16
N SER A 232 -11.01 16.69 7.34
CA SER A 232 -10.59 17.87 6.58
C SER A 232 -10.82 19.14 7.40
N SER A 233 -9.85 20.04 7.47
CA SER A 233 -10.01 21.37 8.07
C SER A 233 -9.54 22.48 7.12
N ALA A 234 -9.98 23.71 7.34
CA ALA A 234 -9.46 24.86 6.61
C ALA A 234 -7.99 25.12 6.99
N VAL A 235 -7.19 25.52 6.01
CA VAL A 235 -5.80 25.93 6.23
C VAL A 235 -5.79 27.35 6.80
N GLN A 236 -5.13 27.52 7.94
CA GLN A 236 -4.93 28.81 8.62
C GLN A 236 -3.76 29.58 8.01
N GLU A 237 -3.66 30.87 8.32
CA GLU A 237 -2.57 31.70 7.83
C GLU A 237 -1.25 31.33 8.54
N GLY A 238 -0.19 31.12 7.77
CA GLY A 238 1.15 30.82 8.29
C GLY A 238 1.46 29.33 8.51
N GLU A 239 0.53 28.40 8.26
CA GLU A 239 0.78 26.95 8.35
C GLU A 239 0.99 26.29 6.98
N ASN A 240 1.81 25.23 6.96
CA ASN A 240 2.00 24.37 5.80
C ASN A 240 0.84 23.37 5.68
N LEU A 241 0.55 22.89 4.46
CA LEU A 241 -0.52 21.92 4.23
C LEU A 241 -0.36 20.63 5.08
N ARG A 242 0.88 20.19 5.29
CA ARG A 242 1.18 19.06 6.18
C ARG A 242 0.86 19.37 7.64
N GLY A 243 1.28 20.53 8.15
CA GLY A 243 0.99 20.94 9.53
C GLY A 243 -0.51 21.10 9.76
N ALA A 244 -1.20 21.68 8.79
CA ALA A 244 -2.66 21.78 8.77
C ALA A 244 -3.33 20.39 8.82
N ALA A 245 -2.78 19.40 8.12
CA ALA A 245 -3.26 18.01 8.15
C ALA A 245 -3.00 17.33 9.51
N GLU A 246 -1.84 17.54 10.12
CA GLU A 246 -1.52 17.01 11.46
C GLU A 246 -2.48 17.60 12.50
N ARG A 247 -2.67 18.92 12.51
CA ARG A 247 -3.67 19.61 13.32
C ARG A 247 -5.09 19.10 13.05
N THR A 248 -5.43 18.87 11.78
CA THR A 248 -6.75 18.32 11.41
C THR A 248 -7.01 16.98 12.07
N LEU A 249 -6.01 16.09 12.13
CA LEU A 249 -6.18 14.80 12.82
C LEU A 249 -6.40 14.99 14.31
N GLU A 250 -5.60 15.82 14.97
CA GLU A 250 -5.72 16.08 16.40
C GLU A 250 -7.11 16.66 16.77
N GLN A 251 -7.61 17.60 15.96
CA GLN A 251 -8.93 18.23 16.16
C GLN A 251 -10.12 17.31 15.87
N THR A 252 -9.94 16.28 15.03
CA THR A 252 -11.03 15.42 14.57
C THR A 252 -11.11 14.09 15.31
N ALA A 253 -9.96 13.43 15.46
CA ALA A 253 -9.83 12.06 15.95
C ALA A 253 -8.92 11.95 17.19
N GLY A 254 -8.49 13.10 17.75
CA GLY A 254 -7.73 13.16 18.98
C GLY A 254 -6.24 12.84 18.82
N VAL A 255 -5.52 12.97 19.93
CA VAL A 255 -4.05 12.79 20.01
C VAL A 255 -3.64 11.33 20.29
N ASN A 256 -4.59 10.45 20.62
CA ASN A 256 -4.33 9.05 21.01
C ASN A 256 -4.06 8.13 19.80
N MET A 257 -3.43 8.65 18.75
CA MET A 257 -3.02 7.91 17.57
C MET A 257 -1.56 8.22 17.26
N ASN A 258 -0.74 7.18 17.18
CA ASN A 258 0.60 7.28 16.64
C ASN A 258 0.50 7.33 15.11
N THR A 259 0.54 8.53 14.55
CA THR A 259 0.42 8.77 13.11
C THR A 259 1.71 9.30 12.51
N TRP A 260 1.96 8.89 11.27
CA TRP A 260 3.10 9.34 10.49
C TRP A 260 2.63 9.87 9.14
N MET A 261 2.86 11.16 8.89
CA MET A 261 2.63 11.77 7.58
C MET A 261 3.75 11.39 6.61
N VAL A 262 3.37 10.84 5.45
CA VAL A 262 4.34 10.24 4.51
C VAL A 262 5.24 11.30 3.84
N GLY A 263 4.72 12.50 3.59
CA GLY A 263 5.46 13.57 2.94
C GLY A 263 4.71 14.89 2.90
N TYR A 264 5.30 15.88 2.21
CA TYR A 264 4.76 17.25 2.10
C TYR A 264 3.87 17.48 0.87
N HIS A 265 3.81 16.52 -0.05
CA HIS A 265 3.02 16.63 -1.27
C HIS A 265 1.63 16.00 -1.09
N PRO A 266 0.56 16.66 -1.56
CA PRO A 266 -0.78 16.06 -1.53
C PRO A 266 -0.87 14.89 -2.51
N VAL A 267 -1.54 13.81 -2.10
CA VAL A 267 -1.74 12.61 -2.94
C VAL A 267 -2.97 12.71 -3.84
N GLY A 268 -3.85 13.66 -3.56
CA GLY A 268 -5.08 13.88 -4.30
C GLY A 268 -5.73 15.19 -3.88
N HIS A 269 -6.74 15.60 -4.63
CA HIS A 269 -7.52 16.78 -4.31
C HIS A 269 -8.99 16.55 -4.65
N HIS A 270 -9.85 17.31 -3.99
CA HIS A 270 -11.28 17.37 -4.27
C HIS A 270 -11.70 18.83 -4.33
N ILE A 271 -12.45 19.19 -5.38
CA ILE A 271 -12.99 20.53 -5.56
C ILE A 271 -14.49 20.42 -5.40
N TYR A 272 -15.03 21.19 -4.45
CA TYR A 272 -16.46 21.31 -4.24
C TYR A 272 -16.88 22.75 -4.51
N THR A 273 -17.69 22.96 -5.53
CA THR A 273 -18.26 24.27 -5.86
C THR A 273 -19.63 24.40 -5.21
N PHE A 274 -19.84 25.49 -4.46
CA PHE A 274 -21.14 25.78 -3.88
C PHE A 274 -22.15 26.11 -4.98
N ARG A 275 -23.40 25.69 -4.78
CA ARG A 275 -24.50 26.03 -5.70
C ARG A 275 -24.74 27.55 -5.73
N GLU A 276 -24.61 28.18 -4.57
CA GLU A 276 -24.71 29.62 -4.40
C GLU A 276 -23.43 30.11 -3.71
N PRO A 277 -22.75 31.14 -4.24
CA PRO A 277 -21.53 31.66 -3.65
C PRO A 277 -21.85 32.26 -2.28
N ARG A 278 -21.09 31.84 -1.26
CA ARG A 278 -21.20 32.41 0.08
C ARG A 278 -20.39 33.69 0.13
N VAL A 279 -20.96 34.77 0.64
CA VAL A 279 -20.21 36.03 0.82
C VAL A 279 -19.55 36.00 2.18
N ASP A 280 -18.24 36.20 2.20
CA ASP A 280 -17.48 36.29 3.45
C ASP A 280 -17.75 37.67 4.07
N GLN A 281 -18.34 37.72 5.25
CA GLN A 281 -18.78 38.98 5.89
C GLN A 281 -17.59 39.89 6.25
N VAL A 282 -16.40 39.30 6.47
CA VAL A 282 -15.19 40.01 6.90
C VAL A 282 -14.39 40.58 5.72
N ALA A 283 -14.29 39.83 4.63
CA ALA A 283 -13.47 40.20 3.46
C ALA A 283 -14.29 40.80 2.30
N GLY A 284 -15.63 40.74 2.35
CA GLY A 284 -16.52 41.21 1.29
C GLY A 284 -16.38 40.48 -0.05
N THR A 285 -15.61 39.38 -0.09
CA THR A 285 -15.36 38.59 -1.30
C THR A 285 -16.32 37.40 -1.38
N ALA A 286 -16.77 37.08 -2.61
CA ALA A 286 -17.56 35.89 -2.87
C ALA A 286 -16.69 34.62 -2.84
N ILE A 287 -17.08 33.64 -2.02
CA ILE A 287 -16.49 32.31 -1.93
C ILE A 287 -17.26 31.37 -2.86
N LEU A 288 -16.59 30.87 -3.90
CA LEU A 288 -17.19 29.92 -4.85
C LEU A 288 -17.28 28.49 -4.33
N GLY A 289 -16.37 28.09 -3.44
CA GLY A 289 -16.25 26.69 -3.05
C GLY A 289 -15.03 26.38 -2.20
N GLU A 290 -14.80 25.08 -2.05
CA GLU A 290 -13.73 24.50 -1.24
C GLU A 290 -12.81 23.66 -2.14
N LYS A 291 -11.50 23.78 -1.89
CA LYS A 291 -10.47 22.94 -2.51
C LYS A 291 -9.76 22.18 -1.41
N THR A 292 -10.08 20.90 -1.27
CA THR A 292 -9.47 20.01 -0.28
C THR A 292 -8.29 19.28 -0.90
N PHE A 293 -7.11 19.41 -0.31
CA PHE A 293 -5.91 18.66 -0.70
C PHE A 293 -5.64 17.57 0.33
N PHE A 294 -5.55 16.32 -0.10
CA PHE A 294 -5.38 15.19 0.80
C PHE A 294 -3.92 14.85 1.04
N MET A 295 -3.52 14.86 2.31
CA MET A 295 -2.23 14.40 2.78
C MET A 295 -2.32 12.94 3.19
N LYS A 296 -1.33 12.12 2.81
CA LYS A 296 -1.31 10.70 3.17
C LYS A 296 -0.66 10.52 4.54
N GLY A 297 -1.43 9.94 5.46
CA GLY A 297 -0.99 9.54 6.78
C GLY A 297 -1.06 8.03 6.96
N ARG A 298 -0.17 7.48 7.80
CA ARG A 298 -0.24 6.10 8.28
C ARG A 298 -0.45 6.08 9.77
N ILE A 299 -1.35 5.24 10.25
CA ILE A 299 -1.47 4.92 11.67
C ILE A 299 -0.60 3.71 11.99
N MET A 300 0.19 3.81 13.06
CA MET A 300 1.04 2.73 13.56
C MET A 300 0.44 2.07 14.80
N ALA A 301 -0.17 2.87 15.67
CA ALA A 301 -0.82 2.41 16.90
C ALA A 301 -1.85 3.45 17.39
N GLY A 302 -2.68 3.07 18.35
CA GLY A 302 -3.70 3.93 18.94
C GLY A 302 -5.05 3.81 18.24
N GLN A 303 -5.98 4.70 18.60
CA GLN A 303 -7.36 4.68 18.11
C GLN A 303 -7.92 6.09 18.02
N ALA A 304 -8.82 6.32 17.06
CA ALA A 304 -9.54 7.57 16.94
C ALA A 304 -10.51 7.76 18.11
N ASP A 305 -10.48 8.95 18.71
CA ASP A 305 -11.37 9.38 19.77
C ASP A 305 -12.08 10.68 19.37
N LEU A 306 -13.41 10.68 19.40
CA LEU A 306 -14.24 11.82 19.02
C LEU A 306 -14.79 12.60 20.23
N LEU A 307 -14.47 12.20 21.47
CA LEU A 307 -15.02 12.83 22.68
C LEU A 307 -14.66 14.31 22.84
N LYS A 308 -13.51 14.74 22.32
CA LYS A 308 -12.99 16.12 22.41
C LYS A 308 -12.84 16.78 21.03
N ASN A 309 -13.73 16.47 20.09
CA ASN A 309 -13.59 16.97 18.73
C ASN A 309 -14.00 18.45 18.61
N GLU A 310 -13.21 19.24 17.88
CA GLU A 310 -13.50 20.67 17.65
C GLU A 310 -14.44 20.88 16.46
N GLN A 311 -14.56 19.87 15.59
CA GLN A 311 -15.31 19.96 14.34
C GLN A 311 -16.75 19.45 14.44
N ASN A 312 -17.25 19.18 15.66
CA ASN A 312 -18.58 18.63 15.91
C ASN A 312 -18.89 17.43 15.01
N LEU A 313 -18.01 16.42 14.99
CA LEU A 313 -18.21 15.20 14.22
C LEU A 313 -19.06 14.21 15.02
N LYS A 314 -19.96 13.49 14.35
CA LYS A 314 -20.91 12.59 15.01
C LYS A 314 -20.31 11.21 15.27
N ASP A 315 -19.63 10.66 14.28
CA ASP A 315 -19.13 9.30 14.32
C ASP A 315 -17.90 9.13 13.42
N PHE A 316 -17.17 8.03 13.62
CA PHE A 316 -16.04 7.64 12.81
C PHE A 316 -16.06 6.15 12.49
N LYS A 317 -15.43 5.78 11.38
CA LYS A 317 -15.32 4.39 10.93
C LYS A 317 -14.01 4.14 10.21
N TRP A 318 -13.48 2.95 10.36
CA TRP A 318 -12.36 2.44 9.58
C TRP A 318 -12.89 1.53 8.49
N VAL A 319 -12.74 1.92 7.22
CA VAL A 319 -13.33 1.22 6.07
C VAL A 319 -12.31 0.84 5.02
N SER A 320 -12.54 -0.30 4.36
CA SER A 320 -11.79 -0.69 3.18
C SER A 320 -12.17 0.16 1.95
N LYS A 321 -11.37 0.12 0.89
CA LYS A 321 -11.67 0.85 -0.36
C LYS A 321 -13.03 0.48 -0.97
N GLU A 322 -13.42 -0.78 -0.87
CA GLU A 322 -14.67 -1.33 -1.43
C GLU A 322 -15.88 -0.81 -0.66
N GLU A 323 -15.82 -0.82 0.68
CA GLU A 323 -16.86 -0.28 1.56
C GLU A 323 -16.94 1.25 1.48
N LEU A 324 -15.80 1.93 1.28
CA LEU A 324 -15.73 3.38 1.19
C LEU A 324 -16.62 3.92 0.07
N ALA A 325 -16.68 3.21 -1.07
CA ALA A 325 -17.53 3.56 -2.20
C ALA A 325 -19.03 3.56 -1.87
N GLN A 326 -19.46 2.77 -0.87
CA GLN A 326 -20.85 2.66 -0.44
C GLN A 326 -21.25 3.77 0.53
N HIS A 327 -20.28 4.33 1.28
CA HIS A 327 -20.54 5.33 2.31
C HIS A 327 -20.44 6.77 1.81
N VAL A 328 -19.51 7.05 0.90
CA VAL A 328 -19.26 8.42 0.41
C VAL A 328 -20.04 8.70 -0.87
N LEU A 329 -20.27 9.98 -1.16
CA LEU A 329 -20.96 10.40 -2.39
C LEU A 329 -20.19 9.94 -3.64
N PRO A 330 -20.86 9.49 -4.72
CA PRO A 330 -20.19 8.99 -5.92
C PRO A 330 -19.21 9.98 -6.55
N GLY A 331 -19.58 11.27 -6.61
CA GLY A 331 -18.71 12.33 -7.14
C GLY A 331 -17.52 12.66 -6.21
N TYR A 332 -17.64 12.37 -4.91
CA TYR A 332 -16.50 12.45 -4.00
C TYR A 332 -15.59 11.24 -4.23
N PHE A 333 -16.15 10.03 -4.27
CA PHE A 333 -15.43 8.78 -4.51
C PHE A 333 -14.62 8.82 -5.80
N SER A 334 -15.17 9.33 -6.91
CA SER A 334 -14.48 9.41 -8.19
C SER A 334 -13.18 10.20 -8.14
N ASN A 335 -13.12 11.23 -7.29
CA ASN A 335 -11.93 12.07 -7.12
C ASN A 335 -10.88 11.39 -6.23
N ILE A 336 -11.32 10.63 -5.22
CA ILE A 336 -10.42 10.01 -4.24
C ILE A 336 -10.05 8.56 -4.58
N LYS A 337 -10.73 7.89 -5.50
CA LYS A 337 -10.51 6.45 -5.78
C LYS A 337 -9.06 6.12 -6.15
N ASN A 338 -8.35 7.05 -6.80
CA ASN A 338 -6.99 6.85 -7.30
C ASN A 338 -5.93 6.99 -6.20
N MET A 339 -6.24 7.67 -5.08
CA MET A 339 -5.32 7.77 -3.94
C MET A 339 -5.42 6.58 -2.96
N LEU A 340 -6.48 5.76 -3.09
CA LEU A 340 -6.70 4.56 -2.29
C LEU A 340 -6.04 3.35 -2.94
N SER A 341 -5.31 2.56 -2.15
CA SER A 341 -4.80 1.26 -2.56
C SER A 341 -5.92 0.23 -2.59
N ASP A 342 -5.88 -0.68 -3.56
CA ASP A 342 -6.84 -1.80 -3.67
C ASP A 342 -6.70 -2.78 -2.51
N ARG A 343 -5.52 -2.80 -1.89
CA ARG A 343 -5.19 -3.60 -0.73
C ARG A 343 -4.71 -2.78 0.42
#